data_AF-A0A7S0X047-F1
#
_entry.id   AF-A0A7S0X047-F1
#
_cell.length_a   1.000
_cell.length_b   1.000
_cell.length_c   1.000
_cell.angle_alpha   90.00
_cell.angle_beta   90.00
_cell.angle_gamma   90.00
#
_symmetry.space_group_name_H-M   'P 1'
#
loop_
_entity.id
_entity.type
_entity.pdbx_description
1 polymer ?
#
loop_
_entity_poly.entity_id
_entity_poly.type
_entity_poly.pdbx_seq_one_letter_code
_entity_poly.pdbx_strand_id
1 'polypeptide(L)'
;PNNAGAAAAASGAPPPEDPSAATGAGLLALKEAILLLQRLGMLERSGILGEPGNLVRVTFEGVFLRVMRAVLRDAGPDIVSREMREEAFVKVERYFMMGLRAPSPAVRREFFALYDGRIPATLYDRLQFIILHHEWEACA
;
A
#
# COMPACT_ATOMS: atom_id res chain seq x y z
N PRO A 1 -6.93 -46.28 -54.16
CA PRO A 1 -6.45 -47.24 -53.13
C PRO A 1 -5.03 -46.87 -52.67
N ASN A 2 -4.73 -46.38 -51.47
CA ASN A 2 -5.40 -46.26 -50.17
C ASN A 2 -4.74 -45.06 -49.44
N ASN A 3 -5.54 -44.13 -48.91
CA ASN A 3 -5.81 -43.89 -47.47
C ASN A 3 -4.56 -43.64 -46.60
N ALA A 4 -4.32 -42.41 -46.12
CA ALA A 4 -5.05 -41.63 -45.11
C ALA A 4 -4.57 -41.94 -43.67
N GLY A 5 -4.06 -40.91 -42.99
CA GLY A 5 -3.70 -40.99 -41.57
C GLY A 5 -2.79 -39.86 -41.06
N ALA A 6 -2.97 -38.61 -41.52
CA ALA A 6 -2.31 -37.45 -40.92
C ALA A 6 -3.03 -37.05 -39.64
N ALA A 7 -2.57 -37.57 -38.50
CA ALA A 7 -2.99 -37.09 -37.18
C ALA A 7 -2.15 -35.85 -36.82
N ALA A 8 -2.64 -34.68 -37.24
CA ALA A 8 -2.19 -33.40 -36.71
C ALA A 8 -2.66 -33.28 -35.26
N ALA A 9 -1.79 -33.64 -34.31
CA ALA A 9 -1.98 -33.29 -32.91
C ALA A 9 -1.76 -31.78 -32.77
N ALA A 10 -2.88 -31.06 -32.67
CA ALA A 10 -2.92 -29.66 -32.27
C ALA A 10 -2.34 -29.52 -30.85
N SER A 11 -1.04 -29.24 -30.76
CA SER A 11 -0.42 -28.69 -29.56
C SER A 11 -0.83 -27.23 -29.44
N GLY A 12 -2.04 -27.00 -28.92
CA GLY A 12 -2.47 -25.69 -28.43
C GLY A 12 -1.70 -25.35 -27.17
N ALA A 13 -0.45 -24.90 -27.33
CA ALA A 13 0.22 -24.16 -26.27
C ALA A 13 -0.52 -22.82 -26.11
N PRO A 14 -0.93 -22.43 -24.89
CA PRO A 14 -1.46 -21.08 -24.70
C PRO A 14 -0.38 -20.06 -25.09
N PRO A 15 -0.75 -18.92 -25.70
CA PRO A 15 0.20 -17.88 -26.04
C PRO A 15 0.93 -17.40 -24.76
N PRO A 16 2.17 -16.93 -24.85
CA PRO A 16 2.86 -16.35 -23.71
C PRO A 16 2.00 -15.21 -23.16
N GLU A 17 1.56 -15.34 -21.90
CA GLU A 17 0.85 -14.26 -21.21
C GLU A 17 1.73 -13.02 -21.23
N ASP A 18 1.28 -11.96 -21.92
CA ASP A 18 1.99 -10.70 -21.99
C ASP A 18 2.25 -10.19 -20.55
N PRO A 19 3.51 -10.04 -20.10
CA PRO A 19 3.81 -9.58 -18.74
C PRO A 19 3.26 -8.18 -18.46
N SER A 20 2.96 -7.42 -19.52
CA SER A 20 2.36 -6.08 -19.46
C SER A 20 0.94 -6.07 -18.86
N ALA A 21 0.13 -7.12 -19.10
CA ALA A 21 -1.25 -7.17 -18.62
C ALA A 21 -1.31 -7.41 -17.09
N ALA A 22 -0.40 -8.22 -16.56
CA ALA A 22 -0.28 -8.48 -15.13
C ALA A 22 0.15 -7.22 -14.35
N THR A 23 1.08 -6.44 -14.91
CA THR A 23 1.51 -5.16 -14.33
C THR A 23 0.36 -4.14 -14.29
N GLY A 24 -0.45 -4.04 -15.35
CA GLY A 24 -1.61 -3.15 -15.40
C GLY A 24 -2.69 -3.49 -14.36
N ALA A 25 -2.96 -4.78 -14.16
CA ALA A 25 -3.92 -5.26 -13.15
C ALA A 25 -3.45 -4.94 -11.72
N GLY A 26 -2.16 -5.14 -11.42
CA GLY A 26 -1.57 -4.76 -10.13
C GLY A 26 -1.59 -3.25 -9.87
N LEU A 27 -1.38 -2.44 -10.91
CA LEU A 27 -1.37 -0.97 -10.80
C LEU A 27 -2.77 -0.40 -10.49
N LEU A 28 -3.81 -0.94 -11.12
CA LEU A 28 -5.21 -0.60 -10.82
C LEU A 28 -5.57 -1.00 -9.39
N ALA A 29 -5.21 -2.22 -8.98
CA ALA A 29 -5.44 -2.71 -7.63
C ALA A 29 -4.77 -1.84 -6.55
N LEU A 30 -3.55 -1.33 -6.80
CA LEU A 30 -2.88 -0.42 -5.88
C LEU A 30 -3.62 0.92 -5.73
N LYS A 31 -4.03 1.53 -6.85
CA LYS A 31 -4.76 2.80 -6.81
C LYS A 31 -6.09 2.67 -6.09
N GLU A 32 -6.82 1.59 -6.33
CA GLU A 32 -8.07 1.28 -5.64
C GLU A 32 -7.83 1.05 -4.14
N ALA A 33 -6.78 0.32 -3.78
CA ALA A 33 -6.40 0.11 -2.38
C ALA A 33 -6.05 1.42 -1.66
N ILE A 34 -5.32 2.32 -2.33
CA ILE A 34 -5.00 3.66 -1.79
C ILE A 34 -6.28 4.48 -1.61
N LEU A 35 -7.18 4.50 -2.60
CA LEU A 35 -8.47 5.21 -2.50
C LEU A 35 -9.33 4.65 -1.36
N LEU A 36 -9.35 3.33 -1.19
CA LEU A 36 -10.04 2.69 -0.08
C LEU A 36 -9.43 3.08 1.26
N LEU A 37 -8.11 3.04 1.40
CA LEU A 37 -7.39 3.51 2.59
C LEU A 37 -7.69 4.98 2.89
N GLN A 38 -7.73 5.83 1.88
CA GLN A 38 -8.08 7.24 2.06
C GLN A 38 -9.51 7.41 2.59
N ARG A 39 -10.48 6.69 2.02
CA ARG A 39 -11.88 6.72 2.49
C ARG A 39 -12.03 6.18 3.92
N LEU A 40 -11.32 5.10 4.25
CA LEU A 40 -11.29 4.54 5.59
C LEU A 40 -10.67 5.53 6.58
N GLY A 41 -9.58 6.19 6.21
CA GLY A 41 -8.96 7.22 7.05
C GLY A 41 -9.87 8.43 7.29
N MET A 42 -10.71 8.81 6.32
CA MET A 42 -11.76 9.83 6.53
C MET A 42 -12.85 9.39 7.52
N LEU A 43 -13.17 8.09 7.56
CA LEU A 43 -14.15 7.53 8.50
C LEU A 43 -13.66 7.59 9.96
N GLU A 44 -12.35 7.46 10.18
CA GLU A 44 -11.77 7.64 11.52
C GLU A 44 -11.99 9.08 12.00
N ARG A 45 -11.73 10.06 11.13
CA ARG A 45 -11.90 11.48 11.44
C ARG A 45 -13.33 11.94 11.64
N SER A 46 -14.31 11.25 11.05
CA SER A 46 -15.72 11.63 11.20
C SER A 46 -16.28 11.30 12.59
N GLY A 47 -15.49 10.65 13.46
CA GLY A 47 -15.89 10.32 14.83
C GLY A 47 -16.95 9.22 14.92
N ILE A 48 -17.32 8.61 13.80
CA ILE A 48 -18.36 7.56 13.72
C ILE A 48 -17.96 6.32 14.54
N LEU A 49 -16.66 6.08 14.71
CA LEU A 49 -16.10 4.95 15.46
C LEU A 49 -16.18 5.15 17.00
N GLY A 50 -16.62 6.33 17.45
CA GLY A 50 -16.82 6.66 18.86
C GLY A 50 -15.53 6.98 19.62
N GLU A 51 -15.65 7.00 20.95
CA GLU A 51 -14.60 7.46 21.87
C GLU A 51 -13.32 6.61 21.83
N PRO A 52 -12.16 7.18 22.24
CA PRO A 52 -10.92 6.43 22.43
C PRO A 52 -11.14 5.24 23.36
N GLY A 53 -10.75 4.04 22.93
CA GLY A 53 -10.93 2.80 23.69
C GLY A 53 -12.18 1.98 23.34
N ASN A 54 -13.05 2.47 22.43
CA ASN A 54 -14.10 1.65 21.86
C ASN A 54 -13.49 0.44 21.13
N LEU A 55 -13.97 -0.77 21.42
CA LEU A 55 -13.50 -2.01 20.79
C LEU A 55 -13.58 -1.97 19.25
N VAL A 56 -14.64 -1.35 18.71
CA VAL A 56 -14.81 -1.18 17.26
C VAL A 56 -13.70 -0.31 16.68
N ARG A 57 -13.37 0.79 17.34
CA ARG A 57 -12.28 1.69 16.95
C ARG A 57 -10.92 0.99 17.01
N VAL A 58 -10.61 0.31 18.12
CA VAL A 58 -9.34 -0.42 18.29
C VAL A 58 -9.18 -1.50 17.22
N THR A 59 -10.25 -2.24 16.92
CA THR A 59 -10.25 -3.27 15.88
C THR A 59 -10.06 -2.66 14.50
N PHE A 60 -10.76 -1.55 14.22
CA PHE A 60 -10.64 -0.80 12.98
C PHE A 60 -9.20 -0.31 12.78
N GLU A 61 -8.60 0.36 13.76
CA GLU A 61 -7.21 0.84 13.70
C GLU A 61 -6.24 -0.32 13.44
N GLY A 62 -6.40 -1.45 14.15
CA GLY A 62 -5.57 -2.63 13.95
C GLY A 62 -5.67 -3.24 12.53
N VAL A 63 -6.88 -3.24 11.94
CA VAL A 63 -7.10 -3.71 10.56
C VAL A 63 -6.57 -2.69 9.56
N PHE A 64 -6.82 -1.41 9.78
CA PHE A 64 -6.38 -0.31 8.93
C PHE A 64 -4.85 -0.30 8.79
N LEU A 65 -4.13 -0.35 9.91
CA LEU A 65 -2.67 -0.41 9.92
C LEU A 65 -2.13 -1.66 9.22
N ARG A 66 -2.83 -2.79 9.35
CA ARG A 66 -2.47 -4.05 8.68
C ARG A 66 -2.63 -3.97 7.15
N VAL A 67 -3.70 -3.32 6.67
CA VAL A 67 -3.92 -3.13 5.24
C VAL A 67 -2.90 -2.13 4.69
N MET A 68 -2.67 -1.03 5.39
CA MET A 68 -1.72 0.00 4.97
C MET A 68 -0.30 -0.58 4.82
N ARG A 69 0.19 -1.35 5.79
CA ARG A 69 1.51 -2.00 5.68
C ARG A 69 1.57 -3.03 4.53
N ALA A 70 0.47 -3.74 4.26
CA ALA A 70 0.42 -4.72 3.19
C ALA A 70 0.54 -4.01 1.84
N VAL A 71 -0.28 -2.98 1.62
CA VAL A 71 -0.25 -2.17 0.39
C VAL A 71 1.13 -1.55 0.15
N LEU A 72 1.79 -1.06 1.20
CA LEU A 72 3.12 -0.43 1.09
C LEU A 72 4.27 -1.42 0.91
N ARG A 73 4.15 -2.64 1.45
CA ARG A 73 5.20 -3.68 1.38
C ARG A 73 5.09 -4.52 0.10
N ASP A 74 3.87 -4.86 -0.30
CA ASP A 74 3.59 -5.78 -1.41
C ASP A 74 3.66 -5.10 -2.79
N ALA A 75 3.76 -3.77 -2.81
CA ALA A 75 4.15 -3.01 -4.00
C ALA A 75 5.64 -3.24 -4.32
N GLY A 76 5.97 -4.45 -4.79
CA GLY A 76 7.30 -4.82 -5.24
C GLY A 76 7.76 -3.95 -6.43
N PRO A 77 9.08 -3.76 -6.59
CA PRO A 77 9.65 -2.92 -7.66
C PRO A 77 9.29 -3.41 -9.07
N ASP A 78 8.94 -4.68 -9.24
CA ASP A 78 8.64 -5.31 -10.53
C ASP A 78 7.20 -5.04 -11.00
N ILE A 79 6.30 -4.66 -10.09
CA ILE A 79 4.85 -4.49 -10.36
C ILE A 79 4.46 -3.01 -10.37
N VAL A 80 5.18 -2.17 -9.62
CA VAL A 80 4.79 -0.77 -9.37
C VAL A 80 5.99 0.16 -9.52
N SER A 81 5.84 1.21 -10.35
CA SER A 81 6.90 2.21 -10.54
C SER A 81 7.29 2.90 -9.22
N ARG A 82 8.52 3.41 -9.15
CA ARG A 82 9.03 4.11 -7.97
C ARG A 82 8.19 5.34 -7.63
N GLU A 83 7.78 6.09 -8.64
CA GLU A 83 7.00 7.32 -8.55
C GLU A 83 5.60 7.03 -7.97
N MET A 84 4.96 5.97 -8.42
CA MET A 84 3.65 5.56 -7.90
C MET A 84 3.73 5.13 -6.44
N ARG A 85 4.82 4.47 -6.04
CA ARG A 85 5.07 4.17 -4.63
C ARG A 85 5.35 5.43 -3.82
N GLU A 86 5.89 6.49 -4.41
CA GLU A 86 6.14 7.78 -3.72
C GLU A 86 4.81 8.50 -3.52
N GLU A 87 4.00 8.56 -4.56
CA GLU A 87 2.65 9.11 -4.52
C GLU A 87 1.74 8.35 -3.54
N ALA A 88 1.79 7.02 -3.56
CA ALA A 88 1.07 6.18 -2.62
C ALA A 88 1.47 6.50 -1.18
N PHE A 89 2.79 6.54 -0.92
CA PHE A 89 3.33 6.87 0.38
C PHE A 89 2.83 8.22 0.86
N VAL A 90 2.94 9.30 0.07
CA VAL A 90 2.44 10.64 0.43
C VAL A 90 0.93 10.62 0.72
N LYS A 91 0.14 9.90 -0.09
CA LYS A 91 -1.31 9.81 0.07
C LYS A 91 -1.76 9.09 1.34
N VAL A 92 -0.98 8.11 1.79
CA VAL A 92 -1.25 7.38 3.04
C VAL A 92 -0.47 7.92 4.24
N GLU A 93 0.56 8.73 4.02
CA GLU A 93 1.47 9.33 5.02
C GLU A 93 0.70 9.98 6.16
N ARG A 94 -0.35 10.74 5.81
CA ARG A 94 -1.27 11.38 6.75
C ARG A 94 -1.82 10.44 7.82
N TYR A 95 -1.93 9.15 7.52
CA TYR A 95 -2.45 8.13 8.43
C TYR A 95 -1.35 7.30 9.12
N PHE A 96 -0.08 7.51 8.78
CA PHE A 96 1.04 6.82 9.44
C PHE A 96 1.17 7.21 10.89
N MET A 97 0.72 8.41 11.28
CA MET A 97 0.73 8.83 12.69
C MET A 97 -0.07 7.86 13.58
N MET A 98 -1.13 7.21 13.07
CA MET A 98 -1.82 6.13 13.78
C MET A 98 -0.90 4.91 14.00
N GLY A 99 -0.08 4.57 13.00
CA GLY A 99 0.89 3.46 13.08
C GLY A 99 2.05 3.77 14.03
N LEU A 100 2.54 5.00 14.01
CA LEU A 100 3.59 5.49 14.91
C LEU A 100 3.13 5.60 16.36
N ARG A 101 1.82 5.79 16.60
CA ARG A 101 1.20 5.78 17.94
C ARG A 101 0.60 4.45 18.33
N ALA A 102 0.72 3.43 17.49
CA ALA A 102 0.13 2.13 17.78
C ALA A 102 0.61 1.62 19.17
N PRO A 103 -0.27 0.99 19.97
CA PRO A 103 0.08 0.52 21.30
C PRO A 103 1.20 -0.54 21.25
N SER A 104 1.23 -1.34 20.19
CA SER A 104 2.27 -2.36 19.96
C SER A 104 3.60 -1.76 19.52
N PRO A 105 4.71 -1.96 20.27
CA PRO A 105 6.05 -1.52 19.87
C PRO A 105 6.54 -2.13 18.55
N ALA A 106 6.11 -3.36 18.23
CA ALA A 106 6.46 -4.01 16.98
C ALA A 106 5.87 -3.28 15.77
N VAL A 107 4.60 -2.87 15.88
CA VAL A 107 3.93 -2.09 14.85
C VAL A 107 4.62 -0.75 14.66
N ARG A 108 4.93 -0.03 15.75
CA ARG A 108 5.68 1.24 15.65
C ARG A 108 7.00 1.08 14.90
N ARG A 109 7.77 0.02 15.22
CA ARG A 109 9.05 -0.26 14.54
C ARG A 109 8.88 -0.51 13.04
N GLU A 110 7.84 -1.25 12.64
CA GLU A 110 7.53 -1.47 11.21
C GLU A 110 7.24 -0.14 10.50
N PHE A 111 6.44 0.74 11.10
CA PHE A 111 6.12 2.05 10.51
C PHE A 111 7.33 2.99 10.45
N PHE A 112 8.19 3.00 11.48
CA PHE A 112 9.44 3.75 11.42
C PHE A 112 10.38 3.24 10.32
N ALA A 113 10.47 1.93 10.12
CA ALA A 113 11.28 1.35 9.04
C ALA A 113 10.76 1.74 7.65
N LEU A 114 9.43 1.82 7.46
CA LEU A 114 8.83 2.30 6.21
C LEU A 114 9.17 3.77 5.93
N TYR A 115 9.19 4.63 6.96
CA TYR A 115 9.64 6.02 6.83
C TYR A 115 11.13 6.12 6.52
N ASP A 116 11.95 5.37 7.24
CA ASP A 116 13.41 5.41 7.11
C ASP A 116 13.88 5.00 5.71
N GLY A 117 13.20 4.02 5.09
CA GLY A 117 13.46 3.62 3.72
C GLY A 117 12.96 4.58 2.63
N ARG A 118 12.13 5.58 2.99
CA ARG A 118 11.53 6.51 2.02
C ARG A 118 12.14 7.91 2.05
N ILE A 119 12.48 8.41 3.24
CA ILE A 119 13.07 9.73 3.39
C ILE A 119 14.57 9.63 3.05
N PRO A 120 15.12 10.56 2.26
CA PRO A 120 16.54 10.57 1.94
C PRO A 120 17.43 10.55 3.20
N ALA A 121 18.64 10.03 3.05
CA ALA A 121 19.51 9.72 4.19
C ALA A 121 20.11 10.96 4.88
N THR A 122 20.13 12.13 4.22
CA THR A 122 20.80 13.28 4.80
C THR A 122 19.97 13.91 5.92
N LEU A 123 20.67 14.46 6.92
CA LEU A 123 20.02 15.18 8.01
C LEU A 123 19.20 16.37 7.47
N TYR A 124 19.71 17.05 6.45
CA TYR A 124 19.05 18.18 5.82
C TYR A 124 17.70 17.77 5.20
N ASP A 125 17.69 16.72 4.38
CA ASP A 125 16.46 16.25 3.73
C ASP A 125 15.42 15.79 4.75
N ARG A 126 15.87 15.12 5.82
CA ARG A 126 15.00 14.68 6.92
C ARG A 126 14.39 15.85 7.67
N LEU A 127 15.19 16.87 7.98
CA LEU A 127 14.71 18.06 8.68
C LEU A 127 13.73 18.85 7.80
N GLN A 128 14.06 19.02 6.52
CA GLN A 128 13.20 19.67 5.53
C GLN A 128 11.87 18.92 5.37
N PHE A 129 11.90 17.59 5.37
CA PHE A 129 10.71 16.75 5.30
C PHE A 129 9.81 16.94 6.54
N ILE A 130 10.38 16.82 7.73
CA ILE A 130 9.68 16.99 9.02
C ILE A 130 8.99 18.35 9.13
N ILE A 131 9.64 19.42 8.66
CA ILE A 131 9.17 20.80 8.82
C ILE A 131 8.19 21.19 7.71
N LEU A 132 8.47 20.86 6.44
CA LEU A 132 7.73 21.40 5.29
C LEU A 132 6.71 20.45 4.69
N HIS A 133 6.88 19.14 4.89
CA HIS A 133 6.07 18.12 4.21
C HIS A 133 5.21 17.31 5.17
N HIS A 134 5.69 17.08 6.39
CA HIS A 134 5.01 16.21 7.33
C HIS A 134 3.74 16.85 7.88
N GLU A 135 2.62 16.13 7.75
CA GLU A 135 1.32 16.60 8.19
C GLU A 135 1.07 16.25 9.66
N TRP A 136 1.37 17.20 10.56
CA TRP A 136 1.19 17.02 12.00
C TRP A 136 -0.27 17.15 12.47
N GLU A 137 -1.23 17.55 11.63
CA GLU A 137 -2.65 17.69 12.04
C GLU A 137 -3.24 16.37 12.56
N ALA A 138 -2.75 15.21 12.11
CA ALA A 138 -3.15 13.90 12.67
C ALA A 138 -2.68 13.67 14.12
N CYS A 139 -2.03 14.65 14.74
CA CYS A 139 -1.50 14.65 16.10
C CYS A 139 -2.22 15.60 17.05
N ALA A 140 -2.99 16.53 16.49
CA ALA A 140 -3.79 17.50 17.23
C ALA A 140 -5.17 16.91 17.52
#